data_AF-A0AA89BE39-F1
#
_entry.id   AF-A0AA89BE39-F1
#
_cell.length_a   1.000
_cell.length_b   1.000
_cell.length_c   1.000
_cell.angle_alpha   90.00
_cell.angle_beta   90.00
_cell.angle_gamma   90.00
#
_symmetry.space_group_name_H-M   'P 1'
#
loop_
_entity.id
_entity.type
_entity.pdbx_description
1 polymer ?
#
loop_
_entity_poly.entity_id
_entity_poly.type
_entity_poly.pdbx_seq_one_letter_code
_entity_poly.pdbx_strand_id
1 'polypeptide(L)'
;MFDVWLAKGLAPPVPAVLNLYKKLITLGFKIVFISATSESQRDVRVANLNRAGYYKWEKLILNKCGRREEADRGTTAQVYKTKKRTAVEAAGYRILGNMGDQWSDITGTHVGNRTFKLPNPMFYIS
;
A
#
# COMPACT_ATOMS: atom_id res chain seq x y z
N MET A 1 -11.20 13.35 -12.40
CA MET A 1 -12.26 12.32 -12.46
C MET A 1 -12.03 11.20 -11.44
N PHE A 2 -10.84 10.59 -11.38
CA PHE A 2 -10.51 9.56 -10.38
C PHE A 2 -10.38 10.09 -8.95
N ASP A 3 -9.75 11.25 -8.73
CA ASP A 3 -9.59 11.81 -7.38
C ASP A 3 -10.92 12.17 -6.71
N VAL A 4 -11.90 12.59 -7.50
CA VAL A 4 -13.27 12.86 -7.04
C VAL A 4 -13.94 11.57 -6.57
N TRP A 5 -13.71 10.44 -7.26
CA TRP A 5 -14.19 9.14 -6.82
C TRP A 5 -13.47 8.67 -5.54
N LEU A 6 -12.15 8.84 -5.47
CA LEU A 6 -11.37 8.53 -4.26
C LEU A 6 -11.88 9.32 -3.05
N ALA A 7 -12.20 10.60 -3.25
CA ALA A 7 -12.71 11.49 -2.20
C ALA A 7 -14.07 11.02 -1.61
N LYS A 8 -14.85 10.22 -2.34
CA LYS A 8 -16.07 9.60 -1.78
C LYS A 8 -15.73 8.53 -0.73
N GLY A 9 -14.55 7.90 -0.84
CA GLY A 9 -14.12 6.85 0.07
C GLY A 9 -15.11 5.68 0.14
N LEU A 10 -15.60 5.21 -1.02
CA LEU A 10 -16.60 4.14 -1.13
C LEU A 10 -16.04 2.89 -1.84
N ALA A 11 -14.72 2.74 -1.91
CA ALA A 11 -14.09 1.64 -2.61
C ALA A 11 -14.35 0.32 -1.84
N PRO A 12 -15.02 -0.68 -2.45
CA PRO A 12 -15.25 -1.96 -1.79
C PRO A 12 -13.93 -2.72 -1.57
N PRO A 13 -13.84 -3.58 -0.54
CA PRO A 13 -12.69 -4.45 -0.38
C PRO A 13 -12.65 -5.52 -1.47
N VAL A 14 -11.45 -5.97 -1.82
CA VAL A 14 -11.27 -7.27 -2.49
C VAL A 14 -11.48 -8.36 -1.43
N PRO A 15 -12.53 -9.21 -1.53
CA PRO A 15 -12.90 -10.11 -0.42
C PRO A 15 -11.78 -11.08 0.01
N ALA A 16 -11.04 -11.63 -0.95
CA ALA A 16 -9.94 -12.55 -0.66
C ALA A 16 -8.79 -11.86 0.10
N VAL A 17 -8.49 -10.60 -0.21
CA VAL A 17 -7.46 -9.80 0.47
C VAL A 17 -7.90 -9.46 1.89
N LEU A 18 -9.18 -9.11 2.09
CA LEU A 18 -9.72 -8.85 3.42
C LEU A 18 -9.67 -10.11 4.30
N ASN A 19 -9.97 -11.29 3.75
CA ASN A 19 -9.85 -12.56 4.47
C ASN A 19 -8.39 -12.85 4.86
N LEU A 20 -7.45 -12.69 3.93
CA LEU A 20 -6.02 -12.83 4.22
C LEU A 20 -5.57 -11.86 5.33
N TYR A 21 -5.94 -10.59 5.20
CA TYR A 21 -5.64 -9.57 6.21
C TYR A 21 -6.12 -9.98 7.61
N LYS A 22 -7.38 -10.42 7.73
CA LYS A 22 -7.94 -10.87 9.01
C LYS A 22 -7.11 -12.03 9.61
N LYS A 23 -6.74 -13.02 8.80
CA LYS A 23 -5.89 -14.14 9.23
C LYS A 23 -4.49 -13.69 9.65
N LEU A 24 -3.88 -12.75 8.93
CA LEU A 24 -2.55 -12.23 9.29
C LEU A 24 -2.58 -11.47 10.63
N ILE A 25 -3.64 -10.69 10.88
CA ILE A 25 -3.83 -10.02 12.17
C ILE A 25 -3.96 -11.04 13.31
N THR A 26 -4.72 -12.12 13.15
CA THR A 26 -4.85 -13.17 14.18
C THR A 26 -3.55 -13.91 14.44
N LEU A 27 -2.68 -14.01 13.44
CA LEU A 27 -1.34 -14.59 13.55
C LEU A 27 -0.29 -13.61 14.12
N GLY A 28 -0.69 -12.38 14.47
CA GLY A 28 0.21 -11.39 15.08
C GLY A 28 1.08 -10.63 14.07
N PHE A 29 0.81 -10.72 12.77
CA PHE A 29 1.55 -9.94 11.78
C PHE A 29 1.26 -8.45 11.91
N LYS A 30 2.31 -7.64 11.78
CA LYS A 30 2.23 -6.19 11.67
C LYS A 30 1.99 -5.80 10.22
N ILE A 31 0.79 -5.31 9.92
CA ILE A 31 0.40 -4.93 8.56
C ILE A 31 0.90 -3.52 8.24
N VAL A 32 1.59 -3.37 7.11
CA VAL A 32 2.01 -2.07 6.58
C VAL A 32 1.37 -1.87 5.22
N PHE A 33 0.64 -0.76 5.05
CA PHE A 33 0.11 -0.34 3.76
C PHE A 33 1.03 0.72 3.14
N ILE A 34 1.43 0.51 1.88
CA ILE A 34 2.20 1.48 1.08
C ILE A 34 1.37 1.85 -0.15
N SER A 35 0.98 3.12 -0.24
CA SER A 35 0.21 3.63 -1.38
C SER A 35 0.89 4.82 -2.04
N ALA A 36 0.64 4.97 -3.35
CA ALA A 36 1.00 6.18 -4.09
C ALA A 36 -0.07 7.30 -3.96
N THR A 37 -1.21 7.00 -3.32
CA THR A 37 -2.27 7.96 -3.00
C THR A 37 -1.71 9.15 -2.23
N SER A 38 -2.26 10.34 -2.47
CA SER A 38 -1.86 11.55 -1.76
C SER A 38 -2.14 11.46 -0.26
N GLU A 39 -1.21 11.96 0.54
CA GLU A 39 -1.32 12.16 1.99
C GLU A 39 -2.50 13.08 2.33
N SER A 40 -2.86 14.03 1.44
CA SER A 40 -4.05 14.87 1.61
C SER A 40 -5.36 14.07 1.62
N GLN A 41 -5.36 12.82 1.14
CA GLN A 41 -6.51 11.92 1.13
C GLN A 41 -6.48 10.93 2.32
N ARG A 42 -5.59 11.12 3.30
CA ARG A 42 -5.42 10.20 4.44
C ARG A 42 -6.72 9.90 5.15
N ASP A 43 -7.48 10.92 5.54
CA ASP A 43 -8.67 10.74 6.37
C ASP A 43 -9.75 9.96 5.62
N VAL A 44 -9.98 10.31 4.35
CA VAL A 44 -10.91 9.57 3.47
C VAL A 44 -10.46 8.12 3.31
N ARG A 45 -9.15 7.87 3.17
CA ARG A 45 -8.60 6.53 3.01
C ARG A 45 -8.77 5.70 4.29
N VAL A 46 -8.50 6.28 5.45
CA VAL A 46 -8.69 5.63 6.77
C VAL A 46 -10.16 5.31 6.98
N ALA A 47 -11.06 6.25 6.71
CA ALA A 47 -12.50 6.03 6.82
C ALA A 47 -12.97 4.88 5.90
N ASN A 48 -12.49 4.82 4.66
CA ASN A 48 -12.81 3.73 3.75
C ASN A 48 -12.21 2.38 4.19
N LEU A 49 -10.97 2.35 4.69
CA LEU A 49 -10.34 1.13 5.22
C LEU A 49 -11.15 0.57 6.38
N ASN A 50 -11.54 1.41 7.35
CA ASN A 50 -12.37 1.02 8.48
C ASN A 50 -13.74 0.49 8.01
N ARG A 51 -14.41 1.21 7.09
CA ARG A 51 -15.69 0.76 6.52
C ARG A 51 -15.55 -0.59 5.80
N ALA A 52 -14.44 -0.82 5.11
CA ALA A 52 -14.16 -2.05 4.38
C ALA A 52 -13.71 -3.23 5.28
N GLY A 53 -13.55 -3.01 6.59
CA GLY A 53 -13.20 -4.07 7.55
C GLY A 53 -11.71 -4.18 7.90
N TYR A 54 -10.89 -3.20 7.53
CA TYR A 54 -9.50 -3.09 7.97
C TYR A 54 -9.44 -2.13 9.15
N TYR A 55 -9.11 -2.63 10.36
CA TYR A 55 -9.19 -1.84 11.59
C TYR A 55 -7.84 -1.63 12.30
N LYS A 56 -6.84 -2.41 11.91
CA LYS A 56 -5.51 -2.45 12.53
C LYS A 56 -4.42 -2.51 11.48
N TRP A 57 -3.44 -1.62 11.59
CA TRP A 57 -2.21 -1.65 10.82
C TRP A 57 -1.11 -0.98 11.64
N GLU A 58 0.13 -1.39 11.40
CA GLU A 58 1.32 -0.80 11.99
C GLU A 58 1.64 0.54 11.34
N LYS A 59 1.55 0.62 10.00
CA LYS A 59 1.81 1.86 9.26
C LYS A 59 0.88 1.97 8.05
N LEU A 60 0.41 3.20 7.79
CA LEU A 60 -0.22 3.61 6.53
C LEU A 60 0.64 4.69 5.89
N ILE A 61 1.47 4.29 4.93
CA ILE A 61 2.42 5.14 4.22
C ILE A 61 1.77 5.60 2.92
N LEU A 62 1.40 6.88 2.85
CA LEU A 62 0.88 7.52 1.66
C LEU A 62 1.94 8.47 1.10
N ASN A 63 1.76 8.87 -0.16
CA ASN A 63 2.68 9.78 -0.83
C ASN A 63 2.35 11.22 -0.44
N LYS A 64 3.31 12.01 0.05
CA LYS A 64 3.10 13.40 0.47
C LYS A 64 2.80 14.36 -0.70
N CYS A 65 1.59 14.25 -1.26
CA CYS A 65 0.84 15.22 -2.05
C CYS A 65 1.47 15.75 -3.35
N GLY A 66 1.16 15.11 -4.50
CA GLY A 66 1.21 15.69 -5.87
C GLY A 66 2.58 16.09 -6.42
N ARG A 67 3.46 16.57 -5.57
CA ARG A 67 4.90 16.49 -5.59
C ARG A 67 5.22 15.31 -4.70
N ARG A 68 5.98 14.34 -5.19
CA ARG A 68 6.66 13.43 -4.26
C ARG A 68 7.54 14.32 -3.35
N GLU A 69 8.01 13.87 -2.18
CA GLU A 69 9.07 14.61 -1.45
C GLU A 69 10.12 15.08 -2.47
N GLU A 70 10.78 16.23 -2.32
CA GLU A 70 11.75 16.70 -3.35
C GLU A 70 12.74 15.58 -3.74
N ALA A 71 13.10 14.71 -2.78
CA ALA A 71 13.92 13.50 -2.96
C ALA A 71 13.28 12.36 -3.79
N ASP A 72 11.97 12.37 -3.96
CA ASP A 72 11.20 11.37 -4.70
C ASP A 72 10.65 11.94 -6.02
N ARG A 73 10.63 13.26 -6.26
CA ARG A 73 10.01 13.90 -7.43
C ARG A 73 10.57 13.32 -8.75
N GLY A 74 9.69 12.91 -9.67
CA GLY A 74 10.09 12.29 -10.95
C GLY A 74 10.56 10.83 -10.90
N THR A 75 10.58 10.17 -9.73
CA THR A 75 10.97 8.74 -9.66
C THR A 75 9.86 7.83 -10.25
N THR A 76 10.06 6.51 -10.38
CA THR A 76 8.97 5.58 -10.78
C THR A 76 8.15 5.11 -9.57
N ALA A 77 7.00 4.46 -9.78
CA ALA A 77 6.24 3.91 -8.66
C ALA A 77 7.06 2.83 -7.91
N GLN A 78 7.80 2.01 -8.67
CA GLN A 78 8.69 1.00 -8.14
C GLN A 78 9.78 1.58 -7.22
N VAL A 79 10.45 2.65 -7.64
CA VAL A 79 11.53 3.29 -6.85
C VAL A 79 10.98 3.87 -5.55
N TYR A 80 9.84 4.57 -5.61
CA TYR A 80 9.17 5.09 -4.42
C TYR A 80 8.84 3.96 -3.43
N LYS A 81 8.18 2.89 -3.89
CA LYS A 81 7.78 1.77 -3.01
C LYS A 81 8.99 1.03 -2.45
N THR A 82 10.05 0.86 -3.24
CA THR A 82 11.32 0.28 -2.78
C THR A 82 11.90 1.09 -1.62
N LYS A 83 12.03 2.42 -1.77
CA LYS A 83 12.52 3.29 -0.67
C LYS A 83 11.68 3.17 0.59
N LYS A 84 10.34 3.12 0.46
CA LYS A 84 9.46 2.99 1.62
C LYS A 84 9.60 1.62 2.30
N ARG A 85 9.81 0.53 1.55
CA ARG A 85 10.12 -0.79 2.12
C ARG A 85 11.48 -0.82 2.82
N THR A 86 12.50 -0.21 2.23
CA THR A 86 13.82 -0.04 2.86
C THR A 86 13.69 0.69 4.20
N ALA A 87 12.90 1.77 4.26
CA ALA A 87 12.67 2.51 5.51
C ALA A 87 11.92 1.69 6.57
N VAL A 88 11.03 0.78 6.16
CA VAL A 88 10.37 -0.16 7.07
C VAL A 88 11.39 -1.13 7.68
N GLU A 89 12.28 -1.71 6.88
CA GLU A 89 13.31 -2.61 7.40
C GLU A 89 14.35 -1.88 8.26
N ALA A 90 14.77 -0.68 7.86
CA ALA A 90 15.66 0.16 8.65
C ALA A 90 15.07 0.56 10.02
N ALA A 91 13.74 0.59 10.14
CA ALA A 91 13.05 0.78 11.42
C ALA A 91 12.99 -0.49 12.29
N GLY A 92 13.73 -1.55 11.93
CA GLY A 92 13.84 -2.80 12.70
C GLY A 92 12.79 -3.87 12.36
N TYR A 93 11.98 -3.65 11.33
CA TYR A 93 11.01 -4.65 10.87
C TYR A 93 11.65 -5.66 9.92
N ARG A 94 11.09 -6.87 9.88
CA ARG A 94 11.41 -7.87 8.85
C ARG A 94 10.18 -8.09 7.97
N ILE A 95 10.30 -7.82 6.67
CA ILE A 95 9.21 -8.02 5.72
C ILE A 95 9.17 -9.51 5.32
N LEU A 96 8.16 -10.25 5.78
CA LEU A 96 8.01 -11.67 5.42
C LEU A 96 7.23 -11.88 4.11
N GLY A 97 6.31 -10.97 3.79
CA GLY A 97 5.49 -11.07 2.60
C GLY A 97 5.10 -9.70 2.06
N ASN A 98 5.02 -9.59 0.75
CA ASN A 98 4.59 -8.39 0.05
C ASN A 98 3.55 -8.73 -1.03
N MET A 99 2.48 -7.96 -1.09
CA MET A 99 1.36 -8.18 -1.99
C MET A 99 1.02 -6.88 -2.72
N GLY A 100 0.76 -6.99 -4.02
CA GLY A 100 0.32 -5.88 -4.84
C GLY A 100 -0.26 -6.32 -6.16
N ASP A 101 -1.02 -5.45 -6.81
CA ASP A 101 -1.63 -5.71 -8.10
C ASP A 101 -0.78 -5.21 -9.27
N GLN A 102 0.28 -4.45 -9.01
CA GLN A 102 1.24 -4.02 -10.02
C GLN A 102 2.60 -4.68 -9.79
N TRP A 103 3.36 -4.91 -10.85
CA TRP A 103 4.73 -5.42 -10.69
C TRP A 103 5.60 -4.44 -9.89
N SER A 104 5.40 -3.14 -10.07
CA SER A 104 6.08 -2.07 -9.30
C SER A 104 5.86 -2.16 -7.78
N ASP A 105 4.85 -2.90 -7.31
CA ASP A 105 4.61 -3.12 -5.87
C ASP A 105 5.53 -4.17 -5.27
N ILE A 106 5.91 -5.15 -6.07
CA ILE A 106 6.51 -6.42 -5.64
C ILE A 106 7.85 -6.73 -6.31
N THR A 107 8.41 -5.80 -7.07
CA THR A 107 9.76 -5.86 -7.64
C THR A 107 10.68 -4.82 -7.01
N GLY A 108 11.98 -4.90 -7.35
CA GLY A 108 13.04 -4.12 -6.71
C GLY A 108 13.62 -4.85 -5.51
N THR A 109 14.22 -4.10 -4.58
CA THR A 109 14.81 -4.64 -3.36
C THR A 109 13.82 -4.56 -2.18
N HIS A 110 14.15 -5.25 -1.08
CA HIS A 110 13.37 -5.25 0.16
C HIS A 110 11.90 -5.66 -0.04
N VAL A 111 11.64 -6.60 -0.94
CA VAL A 111 10.28 -7.11 -1.23
C VAL A 111 9.83 -8.16 -0.21
N GLY A 112 10.70 -8.51 0.74
CA GLY A 112 10.49 -9.56 1.73
C GLY A 112 10.72 -10.97 1.20
N ASN A 113 10.46 -11.98 2.04
CA ASN A 113 10.77 -13.37 1.73
C ASN A 113 9.90 -13.95 0.59
N ARG A 114 8.68 -13.43 0.39
CA ARG A 114 7.79 -13.89 -0.67
C ARG A 114 6.89 -12.78 -1.19
N THR A 115 6.65 -12.78 -2.49
CA THR A 115 5.77 -11.82 -3.16
C THR A 115 4.52 -12.49 -3.72
N PHE A 116 3.42 -11.74 -3.78
CA PHE A 116 2.13 -12.21 -4.26
C PHE A 116 1.51 -11.18 -5.21
N LYS A 117 1.42 -11.53 -6.50
CA LYS A 117 0.81 -10.68 -7.53
C LYS A 117 -0.69 -10.89 -7.58
N LEU A 118 -1.46 -9.82 -7.38
CA LEU A 118 -2.90 -9.82 -7.61
C LEU A 118 -3.20 -9.52 -9.10
N PRO A 119 -4.27 -10.09 -9.66
CA PRO A 119 -4.72 -9.76 -11.02
C PRO A 119 -5.34 -8.36 -11.04
N ASN A 120 -4.94 -7.55 -12.01
CA ASN A 120 -5.59 -6.28 -12.34
C ASN A 120 -5.53 -6.06 -13.85
N PRO A 121 -6.62 -6.36 -14.60
CA PRO A 121 -6.63 -6.22 -16.05
C PRO A 121 -6.94 -4.78 -16.51
N MET A 122 -7.25 -3.86 -15.60
CA MET A 122 -7.80 -2.55 -15.95
C MET A 122 -6.74 -1.53 -16.35
N PHE A 123 -5.54 -1.60 -15.78
CA PHE A 123 -4.45 -0.66 -16.05
C PHE A 123 -3.09 -1.19 -15.59
N TYR A 124 -2.03 -0.52 -16.06
CA TYR A 124 -0.64 -0.84 -15.75
C TYR A 124 0.12 0.39 -15.22
N ILE A 125 0.94 0.20 -14.20
CA ILE A 125 1.79 1.24 -13.61
C ILE A 125 3.23 0.71 -13.46
N SER A 126 4.19 1.39 -14.10
CA SER A 126 5.63 1.16 -13.97
C SER A 126 6.32 2.02 -12.90
#